data_AF-A0A349JWH7-F1
#
_entry.id   AF-A0A349JWH7-F1
#
_cell.length_a   1.000
_cell.length_b   1.000
_cell.length_c   1.000
_cell.angle_alpha   90.00
_cell.angle_beta   90.00
_cell.angle_gamma   90.00
#
_symmetry.space_group_name_H-M   'P 1'
#
loop_
_entity.id
_entity.type
_entity.pdbx_description
1 polymer ?
#
loop_
_entity_poly.entity_id
_entity_poly.type
_entity_poly.pdbx_seq_one_letter_code
_entity_poly.pdbx_strand_id
1 'polypeptide(L)'
;EWKKLGWRAALLIGLAQVFALVPGISRSGTTVAMALWLGVAAEEAAAFSFLMAIPVIGGAGLLQISDVAREGLTLSGTALTASFVVAAITGIFAIKAFVVSLERKTFHRFAIYCWALGAGFLLYLVAFA
;
A
#
# COMPACT_ATOMS: atom_id res chain seq x y z
N GLU A 1 -1.97 13.95 19.43
CA GLU A 1 -2.44 15.15 18.68
C GLU A 1 -1.60 15.28 17.42
N TRP A 2 -2.22 15.33 16.24
CA TRP A 2 -1.53 15.46 14.94
C TRP A 2 -0.87 16.84 14.89
N LYS A 3 0.38 16.97 15.37
CA LYS A 3 1.03 18.27 15.51
C LYS A 3 1.46 18.77 14.13
N LYS A 4 0.50 19.36 13.40
CA LYS A 4 0.68 20.18 12.19
C LYS A 4 1.12 19.43 10.92
N LEU A 5 0.37 18.42 10.47
CA LEU A 5 0.42 18.05 9.06
C LEU A 5 -0.27 19.16 8.24
N GLY A 6 0.51 20.13 7.75
CA GLY A 6 -0.03 21.25 6.96
C GLY A 6 -0.63 20.76 5.64
N TRP A 7 -1.60 21.50 5.09
CA TRP A 7 -2.25 21.17 3.81
C TRP A 7 -1.25 20.99 2.65
N ARG A 8 -0.13 21.72 2.68
CA ARG A 8 0.97 21.57 1.72
C ARG A 8 1.60 20.17 1.79
N ALA A 9 1.87 19.68 3.00
CA ALA A 9 2.42 18.34 3.19
C ALA A 9 1.40 17.28 2.74
N ALA A 10 0.12 17.43 3.12
CA ALA A 10 -0.95 16.54 2.66
C ALA A 10 -1.03 16.47 1.12
N LEU A 11 -0.94 17.62 0.44
CA LEU A 11 -0.95 17.69 -1.02
C LEU A 11 0.27 17.00 -1.64
N LEU A 12 1.47 17.25 -1.12
CA LEU A 12 2.71 16.61 -1.61
C LEU A 12 2.71 15.10 -1.41
N ILE A 13 2.19 14.62 -0.28
CA ILE A 13 2.03 13.19 -0.02
C ILE A 13 1.00 12.58 -0.99
N GLY A 14 -0.11 13.28 -1.27
CA GLY A 14 -1.10 12.87 -2.27
C GLY A 14 -0.53 12.83 -3.69
N LEU A 15 0.30 13.80 -4.07
CA LEU A 15 1.01 13.79 -5.36
C LEU A 15 2.01 12.63 -5.44
N ALA A 16 2.73 12.33 -4.36
CA ALA A 16 3.59 11.16 -4.30
C ALA A 16 2.82 9.85 -4.49
N GLN A 17 1.56 9.79 -4.04
CA GLN A 17 0.71 8.63 -4.21
C GLN A 17 0.41 8.32 -5.68
N VAL A 18 0.47 9.31 -6.59
CA VAL A 18 0.24 9.10 -8.03
C VAL A 18 1.24 8.09 -8.61
N PHE A 19 2.47 8.04 -8.09
CA PHE A 19 3.46 7.04 -8.52
C PHE A 19 3.01 5.60 -8.23
N ALA A 20 2.11 5.39 -7.27
CA ALA A 20 1.54 4.08 -6.98
C ALA A 20 0.54 3.58 -8.03
N LEU A 21 0.17 4.41 -9.02
CA LEU A 21 -0.59 3.95 -10.18
C LEU A 21 0.26 3.06 -11.10
N VAL A 22 1.58 3.17 -11.03
CA VAL A 22 2.48 2.26 -11.75
C VAL A 22 2.42 0.89 -11.08
N PRO A 23 2.05 -0.19 -11.80
CA PRO A 23 1.97 -1.52 -11.22
C PRO A 23 3.28 -1.95 -10.55
N GLY A 24 3.17 -2.50 -9.35
CA GLY A 24 4.32 -2.91 -8.53
C GLY A 24 4.90 -1.81 -7.63
N ILE A 25 4.53 -0.54 -7.82
CA ILE A 25 4.92 0.52 -6.88
C ILE A 25 4.02 0.51 -5.64
N SER A 26 4.64 0.46 -4.47
CA SER A 26 3.93 0.43 -3.20
C SER A 26 3.29 1.78 -2.88
N ARG A 27 1.95 1.79 -2.74
CA ARG A 27 1.19 2.97 -2.31
C ARG A 27 1.57 3.45 -0.91
N SER A 28 1.62 2.55 0.08
CA SER A 28 2.08 2.93 1.43
C SER A 28 3.55 3.33 1.45
N GLY A 29 4.38 2.70 0.61
CA GLY A 29 5.79 3.05 0.49
C GLY A 29 6.01 4.48 -0.02
N THR A 30 5.33 4.86 -1.10
CA THR A 30 5.43 6.21 -1.70
C THR A 30 4.92 7.31 -0.77
N THR A 31 3.75 7.12 -0.16
CA THR A 31 3.15 8.12 0.75
C THR A 31 3.92 8.28 2.04
N VAL A 32 4.36 7.17 2.67
CA VAL A 32 5.14 7.23 3.91
C VAL A 32 6.55 7.75 3.65
N ALA A 33 7.20 7.34 2.56
CA ALA A 33 8.51 7.88 2.20
C ALA A 33 8.45 9.40 2.00
N MET A 34 7.43 9.91 1.29
CA MET A 34 7.24 11.35 1.12
C MET A 34 6.96 12.05 2.47
N ALA A 35 6.10 11.49 3.31
CA ALA A 35 5.80 12.06 4.62
C ALA A 35 7.06 12.14 5.51
N LEU A 36 7.84 11.07 5.59
CA LEU A 36 9.11 11.03 6.31
C LEU A 36 10.12 12.03 5.74
N TRP A 37 10.19 12.17 4.41
CA TRP A 37 11.07 13.14 3.75
C TRP A 37 10.70 14.59 4.08
N LEU A 38 9.41 14.87 4.26
CA LEU A 38 8.89 16.16 4.73
C LEU A 38 9.05 16.37 6.25
N GLY A 39 9.67 15.42 6.97
CA GLY A 39 9.95 15.52 8.41
C GLY A 39 8.77 15.16 9.30
N VAL A 40 7.73 14.51 8.78
CA VAL A 40 6.59 14.02 9.56
C VAL A 40 7.04 12.86 10.44
N ALA A 41 6.55 12.80 11.69
CA ALA A 41 6.88 11.71 12.59
C ALA A 41 6.41 10.36 12.01
N ALA A 42 7.17 9.29 12.26
CA ALA A 42 6.91 7.96 11.69
C ALA A 42 5.48 7.44 11.96
N GLU A 43 4.99 7.63 13.18
CA GLU A 43 3.64 7.23 13.58
C GLU A 43 2.55 8.03 12.85
N GLU A 44 2.73 9.36 12.74
CA GLU A 44 1.82 10.26 12.03
C GLU A 44 1.83 9.99 10.51
N ALA A 45 3.00 9.70 9.94
CA ALA A 45 3.17 9.34 8.54
C ALA A 45 2.42 8.04 8.20
N ALA A 46 2.55 7.01 9.05
CA ALA A 46 1.83 5.75 8.90
C ALA A 46 0.32 5.97 9.01
N ALA A 47 -0.13 6.67 10.06
CA ALA A 47 -1.54 6.97 10.29
C ALA A 47 -2.16 7.74 9.12
N PHE A 48 -1.48 8.77 8.60
CA PHE A 48 -1.94 9.55 7.46
C PHE A 48 -2.07 8.68 6.20
N SER A 49 -1.04 7.90 5.89
CA SER A 49 -1.02 7.00 4.74
C SER A 49 -2.13 5.94 4.79
N PHE A 50 -2.42 5.39 5.97
CA PHE A 50 -3.50 4.42 6.15
C PHE A 50 -4.88 5.07 6.08
N LEU A 51 -5.04 6.29 6.60
CA LEU A 51 -6.30 7.03 6.46
C LEU A 51 -6.61 7.32 4.98
N MET A 52 -5.62 7.78 4.22
CA MET A 52 -5.77 7.99 2.76
C MET A 52 -6.05 6.69 2.00
N ALA A 53 -5.61 5.54 2.51
CA ALA A 53 -5.84 4.24 1.88
C ALA A 53 -7.32 3.93 1.70
N ILE A 54 -8.15 4.34 2.67
CA ILE A 54 -9.57 3.98 2.74
C ILE A 54 -10.33 4.48 1.50
N PRO A 55 -10.34 5.78 1.17
CA PRO A 55 -11.03 6.26 -0.03
C PRO A 55 -10.36 5.77 -1.32
N VAL A 56 -9.04 5.57 -1.34
CA VAL A 56 -8.30 5.15 -2.54
C VAL A 56 -8.61 3.69 -2.89
N ILE A 57 -8.43 2.77 -1.94
CA ILE A 57 -8.71 1.34 -2.14
C ILE A 57 -10.21 1.11 -2.25
N GLY A 58 -11.02 1.78 -1.40
CA GLY A 58 -12.47 1.69 -1.47
C GLY A 58 -13.00 2.15 -2.82
N GLY A 59 -12.54 3.29 -3.33
CA GLY A 59 -12.88 3.78 -4.66
C GLY A 59 -12.45 2.84 -5.78
N ALA A 60 -11.22 2.31 -5.75
CA ALA A 60 -10.75 1.34 -6.72
C ALA A 60 -11.59 0.04 -6.70
N GLY A 61 -11.94 -0.45 -5.51
CA GLY A 61 -12.81 -1.61 -5.34
C GLY A 61 -14.22 -1.38 -5.87
N LEU A 62 -14.80 -0.20 -5.63
CA LEU A 62 -16.12 0.17 -6.16
C LEU A 62 -16.15 0.16 -7.70
N LEU A 63 -15.08 0.65 -8.35
CA LEU A 63 -14.98 0.61 -9.81
C LEU A 63 -14.96 -0.83 -10.34
N GLN A 64 -14.23 -1.73 -9.66
CA GLN A 64 -14.14 -3.14 -10.05
C GLN A 64 -15.46 -3.92 -9.92
N ILE A 65 -16.41 -3.46 -9.10
CA ILE A 65 -17.73 -4.11 -8.98
C ILE A 65 -18.44 -4.15 -10.34
N SER A 66 -18.29 -3.11 -11.16
CA SER A 66 -18.92 -3.04 -12.48
C SER A 66 -18.35 -4.07 -13.45
N ASP A 67 -17.05 -4.35 -13.36
CA ASP A 67 -16.38 -5.37 -14.18
C ASP A 67 -16.84 -6.76 -13.76
N VAL A 68 -16.89 -7.02 -12.45
CA VAL A 68 -17.40 -8.28 -11.88
C VAL A 68 -18.85 -8.54 -12.29
N ALA A 69 -19.70 -7.50 -12.32
CA ALA A 69 -21.09 -7.65 -12.74
C ALA A 69 -21.24 -8.00 -14.23
N ARG A 70 -20.29 -7.59 -15.07
CA ARG A 70 -20.30 -7.86 -16.52
C ARG A 70 -19.69 -9.21 -16.87
N GLU A 71 -18.55 -9.54 -16.25
CA GLU A 71 -17.77 -10.75 -16.55
C GLU A 71 -18.23 -11.96 -15.73
N GLY A 72 -18.95 -11.72 -14.63
CA GLY A 72 -19.37 -12.73 -13.67
C GLY A 72 -18.25 -13.12 -12.70
N LEU A 73 -18.63 -13.78 -11.60
CA LEU A 73 -17.67 -14.32 -10.63
C LEU A 73 -17.26 -15.74 -11.02
N THR A 74 -15.96 -15.96 -11.19
CA THR A 74 -15.37 -17.30 -11.42
C THR A 74 -15.12 -18.07 -10.12
N LEU A 75 -15.04 -17.36 -8.99
CA LEU A 75 -14.83 -17.92 -7.66
C LEU A 75 -16.16 -18.23 -6.96
N SER A 76 -16.21 -19.33 -6.22
CA SER A 76 -17.35 -19.63 -5.34
C SER A 76 -17.46 -18.60 -4.21
N GLY A 77 -18.68 -18.38 -3.71
CA GLY A 77 -18.90 -17.50 -2.55
C GLY A 77 -18.12 -17.93 -1.30
N THR A 78 -17.89 -19.23 -1.14
CA THR A 78 -17.05 -19.78 -0.06
C THR A 78 -15.58 -19.41 -0.23
N ALA A 79 -15.03 -19.52 -1.44
CA ALA A 79 -13.65 -19.13 -1.73
C ALA A 79 -13.44 -17.63 -1.52
N LEU A 80 -14.35 -16.79 -2.03
CA LEU A 80 -14.31 -15.33 -1.82
C LEU A 80 -14.32 -14.95 -0.34
N THR A 81 -15.24 -15.54 0.44
CA THR A 81 -15.33 -15.27 1.88
C THR A 81 -14.07 -15.71 2.61
N ALA A 82 -13.53 -16.89 2.29
CA ALA A 82 -12.29 -17.38 2.89
C ALA A 82 -11.10 -16.47 2.54
N SER A 83 -10.95 -16.07 1.27
CA SER A 83 -9.89 -15.16 0.84
C SER A 83 -10.00 -13.79 1.52
N PHE A 84 -11.22 -13.26 1.68
CA PHE A 84 -11.46 -12.01 2.41
C PHE A 84 -11.02 -12.11 3.88
N VAL A 85 -11.43 -13.17 4.58
CA VAL A 85 -11.07 -13.37 5.99
C VAL A 85 -9.56 -13.53 6.16
N VAL A 86 -8.91 -14.32 5.31
CA VAL A 86 -7.45 -14.48 5.33
C VAL A 86 -6.75 -13.16 5.05
N ALA A 87 -7.18 -12.39 4.04
CA ALA A 87 -6.62 -11.08 3.72
C ALA A 87 -6.82 -10.08 4.87
N ALA A 88 -7.97 -10.07 5.54
CA ALA A 88 -8.25 -9.20 6.68
C ALA A 88 -7.32 -9.51 7.86
N ILE A 89 -7.19 -10.79 8.23
CA ILE A 89 -6.34 -11.24 9.34
C ILE A 89 -4.87 -10.94 9.05
N THR A 90 -4.37 -11.36 7.90
CA THR A 90 -2.98 -11.13 7.49
C THR A 90 -2.67 -9.64 7.33
N GLY A 91 -3.62 -8.86 6.83
CA GLY A 91 -3.52 -7.40 6.73
C GLY A 91 -3.31 -6.71 8.07
N ILE A 92 -4.01 -7.16 9.13
CA ILE A 92 -3.82 -6.63 10.49
C ILE A 92 -2.38 -6.88 10.97
N PHE A 93 -1.86 -8.09 10.76
CA PHE A 93 -0.47 -8.41 11.13
C PHE A 93 0.55 -7.61 10.30
N ALA A 94 0.30 -7.46 8.99
CA ALA A 94 1.14 -6.67 8.11
C ALA A 94 1.19 -5.19 8.51
N ILE A 95 0.06 -4.59 8.88
CA ILE A 95 -0.01 -3.20 9.37
C ILE A 95 0.80 -3.06 10.65
N LYS A 96 0.64 -3.97 11.62
CA LYS A 96 1.41 -3.95 12.87
C LYS A 96 2.92 -4.04 12.61
N ALA A 97 3.34 -4.98 11.77
CA ALA A 97 4.75 -5.15 11.40
C ALA A 97 5.29 -3.90 10.69
N PHE A 98 4.50 -3.29 9.82
CA PHE A 98 4.86 -2.06 9.12
C PHE A 98 5.07 -0.89 10.07
N VAL A 99 4.13 -0.63 10.99
CA VAL A 99 4.25 0.44 11.99
C VAL A 99 5.49 0.23 12.87
N VAL A 100 5.71 -0.99 13.37
CA VAL A 100 6.90 -1.33 14.16
C VAL A 100 8.19 -1.09 13.36
N SER A 101 8.19 -1.38 12.04
CA SER A 101 9.37 -1.15 11.19
C SER A 101 9.72 0.33 11.06
N LEU A 102 8.71 1.20 11.07
CA LEU A 102 8.86 2.66 10.99
C LEU A 102 9.36 3.23 12.32
N GLU A 103 8.75 2.81 13.43
CA GLU A 103 9.17 3.19 14.79
C GLU A 103 10.64 2.82 15.06
N ARG A 104 11.04 1.63 14.61
CA ARG A 104 12.42 1.13 14.74
C ARG A 104 13.40 1.74 13.73
N LYS A 105 12.95 2.66 12.85
CA LYS A 105 13.75 3.25 11.75
C LYS A 105 14.36 2.21 10.80
N THR A 106 13.76 1.02 10.73
CA THR A 106 14.20 -0.10 9.89
C THR A 106 13.49 -0.17 8.54
N PHE A 107 12.69 0.85 8.20
CA PHE A 107 11.93 0.88 6.95
C PHE A 107 12.79 0.74 5.69
N HIS A 108 14.05 1.21 5.71
CA HIS A 108 15.00 1.00 4.61
C HIS A 108 15.25 -0.48 4.27
N ARG A 109 15.06 -1.40 5.23
CA ARG A 109 15.17 -2.86 4.97
C ARG A 109 14.06 -3.35 4.03
N PHE A 110 12.90 -2.70 4.04
CA PHE A 110 11.82 -3.01 3.11
C PHE A 110 12.20 -2.66 1.66
N ALA A 111 12.96 -1.58 1.45
CA ALA A 111 13.47 -1.22 0.12
C ALA A 111 14.39 -2.31 -0.46
N ILE A 112 15.26 -2.90 0.37
CA ILE A 112 16.12 -4.02 -0.04
C ILE A 112 15.29 -5.22 -0.49
N TYR A 113 14.24 -5.55 0.26
CA TYR A 113 13.29 -6.60 -0.11
C TYR A 113 12.59 -6.30 -1.46
N CYS A 114 12.13 -5.06 -1.67
CA CYS A 114 11.51 -4.65 -2.93
C CYS A 114 12.48 -4.74 -4.11
N TRP A 115 13.74 -4.32 -3.94
CA TRP A 115 14.76 -4.44 -4.98
C TRP A 115 15.06 -5.90 -5.33
N ALA A 116 15.18 -6.77 -4.32
CA ALA A 116 15.41 -8.19 -4.54
C ALA A 116 14.24 -8.84 -5.30
N LEU A 117 13.00 -8.56 -4.91
CA LEU A 117 11.82 -9.07 -5.61
C LEU A 117 11.69 -8.51 -7.03
N GLY A 118 11.90 -7.19 -7.21
CA GLY A 118 11.84 -6.56 -8.52
C GLY A 118 12.90 -7.10 -9.47
N ALA A 119 14.14 -7.23 -9.00
CA ALA A 119 15.21 -7.85 -9.77
C ALA A 119 14.91 -9.32 -10.10
N GLY A 120 14.41 -10.09 -9.12
CA GLY A 120 14.00 -11.48 -9.34
C GLY A 120 12.90 -11.61 -10.39
N PHE A 121 11.90 -10.72 -10.36
CA PHE A 121 10.84 -10.69 -11.36
C PHE A 121 11.36 -10.31 -12.75
N LEU A 122 12.26 -9.33 -12.85
CA LEU A 122 12.91 -8.98 -14.12
C LEU A 122 13.73 -10.15 -14.69
N LEU A 123 14.48 -10.86 -13.84
CA LEU A 123 15.21 -12.06 -14.26
C LEU A 123 14.27 -13.16 -14.74
N TYR A 124 13.15 -13.38 -14.04
CA TYR A 124 12.13 -14.34 -14.46
C TYR A 124 11.56 -13.99 -15.85
N LEU A 125 11.22 -12.73 -16.08
CA LEU A 125 10.73 -12.29 -17.39
C LEU A 125 11.77 -12.51 -18.48
N VAL A 126 13.04 -12.19 -18.26
CA VAL A 126 14.10 -12.39 -19.26
C VAL A 126 14.36 -13.88 -19.54
N ALA A 127 14.19 -14.74 -18.55
CA ALA A 127 14.49 -16.17 -18.67
C ALA A 127 13.33 -17.01 -19.23
N PHE A 128 12.08 -16.59 -19.02
CA PHE A 128 10.90 -17.44 -19.26
C PHE A 128 9.74 -16.76 -20.01
N ALA A 129 9.75 -15.44 -20.19
CA ALA A 129 8.76 -14.73 -21.00
C ALA A 129 9.30 -14.44 -22.40
#